data_AF-A0A847VIL7-F1
#
_entry.id   AF-A0A847VIL7-F1
#
_cell.length_a   1.000
_cell.length_b   1.000
_cell.length_c   1.000
_cell.angle_alpha   90.00
_cell.angle_beta   90.00
_cell.angle_gamma   90.00
#
_symmetry.space_group_name_H-M   'P 1'
#
loop_
_entity.id
_entity.type
_entity.pdbx_description
1 polymer ?
#
loop_
_entity_poly.entity_id
_entity_poly.type
_entity_poly.pdbx_seq_one_letter_code
_entity_poly.pdbx_strand_id
1 'polypeptide(L)'
;MDQSLLARIEDASLHASAPPEQRWLDGWLLRFSPGKAKRARSIQAVAPGRLPIDTKLALAAEVYREAALPMLVRVTPLSAPAGLDAHLAALGWEAIEDTLVLVHT
;
A
#
# COMPACT_ATOMS: atom_id res chain seq x y z
N MET A 1 -12.02 -15.24 -9.47
CA MET A 1 -12.88 -14.09 -9.10
C MET A 1 -12.86 -13.13 -10.27
N ASP A 2 -13.99 -12.55 -10.67
CA ASP A 2 -14.02 -11.56 -11.75
C ASP A 2 -13.10 -10.37 -11.41
N GLN A 3 -12.34 -9.88 -12.40
CA GLN A 3 -11.41 -8.75 -12.25
C GLN A 3 -12.15 -7.48 -11.79
N SER A 4 -13.38 -7.28 -12.28
CA SER A 4 -14.23 -6.16 -11.86
C SER A 4 -14.60 -6.28 -10.38
N LEU A 5 -14.94 -7.49 -9.91
CA LEU A 5 -15.22 -7.74 -8.51
C LEU A 5 -13.99 -7.51 -7.63
N LEU A 6 -12.81 -7.99 -8.02
CA LEU A 6 -11.56 -7.74 -7.29
C LEU A 6 -11.25 -6.25 -7.15
N ALA A 7 -11.41 -5.48 -8.23
CA ALA A 7 -11.20 -4.03 -8.20
C ALA A 7 -12.17 -3.33 -7.24
N ARG A 8 -13.46 -3.72 -7.24
CA ARG A 8 -14.46 -3.19 -6.31
C ARG A 8 -14.17 -3.53 -4.86
N ILE A 9 -13.68 -4.75 -4.59
CA ILE A 9 -13.29 -5.19 -3.26
C ILE A 9 -12.10 -4.37 -2.74
N GLU A 10 -11.10 -4.16 -3.59
CA GLU A 10 -9.91 -3.38 -3.23
C GLU A 10 -10.28 -1.91 -2.99
N ASP A 11 -11.11 -1.32 -3.85
CA ASP A 11 -11.62 0.04 -3.67
C ASP A 11 -12.41 0.20 -2.36
N ALA A 12 -13.34 -0.72 -2.08
CA ALA A 12 -14.09 -0.73 -0.83
C ALA A 12 -13.17 -0.88 0.40
N SER A 13 -12.15 -1.74 0.31
CA SER A 13 -11.16 -1.95 1.38
C SER A 13 -10.32 -0.70 1.63
N LEU A 14 -9.93 0.01 0.57
CA LEU A 14 -9.23 1.28 0.65
C LEU A 14 -10.08 2.33 1.36
N HIS A 15 -11.35 2.45 0.99
CA HIS A 15 -12.27 3.43 1.58
C HIS A 15 -12.62 3.12 3.05
N ALA A 16 -12.80 1.85 3.41
CA ALA A 16 -13.21 1.46 4.76
C ALA A 16 -12.19 1.84 5.85
N SER A 17 -10.90 1.90 5.53
CA SER A 17 -9.85 2.25 6.50
C SER A 17 -9.72 3.75 6.80
N ALA A 18 -10.28 4.62 5.93
CA ALA A 18 -10.42 6.07 6.08
C ALA A 18 -9.37 6.77 6.99
N PRO A 19 -8.08 6.82 6.60
CA PRO A 19 -7.07 7.49 7.41
C PRO A 19 -7.35 9.01 7.47
N PRO A 20 -6.97 9.69 8.57
CA PRO A 20 -7.15 11.14 8.69
C PRO A 20 -6.31 11.91 7.66
N GLU A 21 -5.14 11.36 7.28
CA GLU A 21 -4.24 11.97 6.32
C GLU A 21 -3.72 10.93 5.32
N GLN A 22 -3.63 11.34 4.06
CA GLN A 22 -2.95 10.58 3.01
C GLN A 22 -2.34 11.51 1.97
N ARG A 23 -1.26 11.05 1.33
CA ARG A 23 -0.56 11.75 0.25
C ARG A 23 -0.47 10.87 -0.97
N TRP A 24 -0.65 11.46 -2.15
CA TRP A 24 -0.41 10.78 -3.42
C TRP A 24 1.07 10.92 -3.81
N LEU A 25 1.72 9.79 -4.10
CA LEU A 25 3.10 9.73 -4.57
C LEU A 25 3.15 8.81 -5.79
N ASP A 26 3.10 9.40 -6.99
CA ASP A 26 3.33 8.71 -8.25
C ASP A 26 2.65 7.33 -8.36
N GLY A 27 1.33 7.30 -8.20
CA GLY A 27 0.54 6.06 -8.25
C GLY A 27 0.33 5.36 -6.91
N TRP A 28 1.01 5.80 -5.85
CA TRP A 28 0.89 5.22 -4.51
C TRP A 28 0.16 6.18 -3.56
N LEU A 29 -0.69 5.63 -2.70
CA LEU A 29 -1.27 6.36 -1.57
C LEU A 29 -0.43 6.07 -0.33
N LEU A 30 0.25 7.07 0.20
CA LEU A 30 0.92 6.99 1.49
C LEU A 30 -0.08 7.42 2.54
N ARG A 31 -0.44 6.49 3.44
CA ARG A 31 -1.44 6.73 4.47
C ARG A 31 -0.78 6.89 5.83
N PHE A 32 -1.26 7.87 6.59
CA PHE A 32 -0.74 8.19 7.91
C PHE A 32 -1.89 8.13 8.90
N SER A 33 -1.77 7.23 9.87
CA SER A 33 -2.67 7.17 11.00
C SER A 33 -1.84 6.94 12.26
N PRO A 34 -2.06 7.72 13.34
CA PRO A 34 -1.41 7.49 14.63
C PRO A 34 -1.95 6.24 15.33
N GLY A 35 -3.04 5.64 14.82
CA GLY A 35 -3.63 4.42 15.34
C GLY A 35 -2.83 3.16 14.99
N LYS A 36 -3.20 2.04 15.62
CA LYS A 36 -2.50 0.76 15.43
C LYS A 36 -2.81 0.07 14.09
N ALA A 37 -3.95 0.40 13.47
CA ALA A 37 -4.46 -0.26 12.28
C ALA A 37 -3.53 -0.07 11.06
N LYS A 38 -2.74 -1.11 10.72
CA LYS A 38 -1.74 -1.08 9.64
C LYS A 38 -2.32 -0.62 8.29
N ARG A 39 -3.54 -1.06 7.94
CA ARG A 39 -4.23 -0.68 6.68
C ARG A 39 -4.43 0.84 6.51
N ALA A 40 -4.57 1.57 7.63
CA ALA A 40 -4.73 3.03 7.64
C ALA A 40 -3.39 3.78 7.73
N ARG A 41 -2.25 3.07 7.86
CA ARG A 41 -0.92 3.67 7.99
C ARG A 41 0.16 3.00 7.12
N SER A 42 -0.25 2.44 5.99
CA SER A 42 0.62 1.77 5.03
C SER A 42 0.52 2.42 3.65
N ILE A 43 1.56 2.22 2.85
CA ILE A 43 1.58 2.51 1.42
C ILE A 43 0.59 1.58 0.72
N GLN A 44 -0.25 2.16 -0.13
CA GLN A 44 -1.15 1.45 -1.05
C GLN A 44 -0.68 1.69 -2.48
N ALA A 45 -0.11 0.67 -3.11
CA ALA A 45 0.45 0.74 -4.45
C ALA A 45 -0.64 0.57 -5.53
N VAL A 46 -1.53 1.57 -5.68
CA VAL A 46 -2.77 1.43 -6.47
C VAL A 46 -2.58 1.65 -7.99
N ALA A 47 -1.46 2.24 -8.41
CA ALA A 47 -1.14 2.49 -9.80
C ALA A 47 0.38 2.47 -10.05
N PRO A 48 0.84 2.16 -11.28
CA PRO A 48 2.25 1.97 -11.57
C PRO A 48 3.07 3.25 -11.54
N GLY A 49 2.46 4.43 -11.70
CA GLY A 49 3.17 5.71 -11.79
C GLY A 49 4.17 5.78 -12.95
N ARG A 50 5.17 6.65 -12.81
CA ARG A 50 6.23 6.89 -13.81
C ARG A 50 7.64 6.73 -13.24
N LEU A 51 7.82 6.87 -11.93
CA LEU A 51 9.11 6.76 -11.27
C LEU A 51 9.48 5.28 -11.05
N PRO A 52 10.78 4.95 -11.02
CA PRO A 52 11.26 3.64 -10.58
C PRO A 52 10.82 3.32 -9.14
N ILE A 53 10.62 2.03 -8.83
CA ILE A 53 10.18 1.58 -7.49
C ILE A 53 11.10 2.11 -6.39
N ASP A 54 12.43 2.01 -6.58
CA ASP A 54 13.42 2.48 -5.61
C ASP A 54 13.30 3.98 -5.32
N THR A 55 13.04 4.79 -6.34
CA THR A 55 12.82 6.22 -6.18
C THR A 55 11.56 6.50 -5.35
N LYS A 56 10.47 5.77 -5.59
CA LYS A 56 9.24 5.91 -4.80
C LYS A 56 9.44 5.48 -3.36
N LEU A 57 10.18 4.38 -3.12
CA LEU A 57 10.49 3.90 -1.77
C LEU A 57 11.33 4.92 -1.00
N ALA A 58 12.34 5.53 -1.63
CA ALA A 58 13.14 6.58 -1.01
C ALA A 58 12.30 7.82 -0.64
N LEU A 59 11.45 8.28 -1.56
CA LEU A 59 10.55 9.41 -1.30
C LEU A 59 9.54 9.08 -0.19
N ALA A 60 8.99 7.86 -0.18
CA ALA A 60 8.09 7.43 0.87
C ALA A 60 8.80 7.33 2.23
N ALA A 61 10.05 6.85 2.27
CA ALA A 61 10.82 6.73 3.50
C ALA A 61 10.98 8.09 4.20
N GLU A 62 11.26 9.16 3.46
CA GLU A 62 11.33 10.51 4.02
C GLU A 62 10.00 10.95 4.64
N VAL A 63 8.88 10.69 3.95
CA VAL A 63 7.56 11.05 4.46
C VAL A 63 7.19 10.26 5.72
N TYR A 64 7.48 8.97 5.77
CA TYR A 64 7.23 8.15 6.97
C TYR A 64 8.16 8.54 8.13
N ARG A 65 9.42 8.90 7.85
CA ARG A 65 10.38 9.42 8.83
C ARG A 65 9.89 10.73 9.45
N GLU A 66 9.41 11.67 8.64
CA GLU A 66 8.83 12.94 9.12
C GLU A 66 7.58 12.71 9.98
N ALA A 67 6.75 11.72 9.63
CA ALA A 67 5.56 11.36 10.39
C ALA A 67 5.87 10.53 11.66
N ALA A 68 7.14 10.17 11.92
CA ALA A 68 7.54 9.26 12.99
C ALA A 68 6.78 7.93 12.99
N LEU A 69 6.49 7.39 11.80
CA LEU A 69 5.76 6.14 11.60
C LEU A 69 6.66 5.10 10.90
N PRO A 70 6.51 3.81 11.23
CA PRO A 70 7.19 2.77 10.47
C PRO A 70 6.64 2.73 9.04
N MET A 71 7.52 2.62 8.06
CA MET A 71 7.12 2.47 6.67
C MET A 71 6.64 1.04 6.43
N LEU A 72 5.39 0.90 6.01
CA LEU A 72 4.76 -0.38 5.69
C LEU A 72 4.23 -0.32 4.26
N VAL A 73 4.38 -1.40 3.51
CA VAL A 73 3.75 -1.56 2.18
C VAL A 73 2.68 -2.64 2.28
N ARG A 74 1.46 -2.35 1.84
CA ARG A 74 0.46 -3.40 1.62
C ARG A 74 0.55 -3.84 0.17
N VAL A 75 0.88 -5.11 -0.01
CA VAL A 75 0.90 -5.78 -1.31
C VAL A 75 -0.39 -6.57 -1.47
N THR A 76 -1.00 -6.46 -2.63
CA THR A 76 -2.19 -7.21 -3.05
C THR A 76 -2.00 -7.70 -4.49
N PRO A 77 -2.84 -8.63 -4.99
CA PRO A 77 -2.82 -9.01 -6.40
C PRO A 77 -3.06 -7.85 -7.39
N LEU A 78 -3.58 -6.71 -6.91
CA LEU A 78 -3.80 -5.50 -7.71
C LEU A 78 -2.72 -4.43 -7.50
N SER A 79 -1.70 -4.71 -6.69
CA SER A 79 -0.60 -3.76 -6.49
C SER A 79 0.19 -3.52 -7.76
N ALA A 80 0.52 -2.25 -8.01
CA ALA A 80 1.22 -1.81 -9.19
C ALA A 80 2.45 -0.96 -8.81
N PRO A 81 3.58 -1.10 -9.54
CA PRO A 81 3.78 -1.94 -10.72
C PRO A 81 3.81 -3.45 -10.40
N ALA A 82 3.57 -4.27 -11.42
CA ALA A 82 3.70 -5.73 -11.29
C ALA A 82 5.12 -6.11 -10.85
N GLY A 83 5.24 -7.12 -10.00
CA GLY A 83 6.52 -7.54 -9.42
C GLY A 83 6.98 -6.72 -8.22
N LEU A 84 6.16 -5.78 -7.71
CA LEU A 84 6.48 -5.02 -6.49
C LEU A 84 6.88 -5.91 -5.31
N ASP A 85 6.17 -7.01 -5.08
CA ASP A 85 6.45 -7.96 -4.00
C ASP A 85 7.86 -8.56 -4.10
N ALA A 86 8.20 -9.08 -5.29
CA ALA A 86 9.52 -9.64 -5.56
C ALA A 86 10.62 -8.59 -5.46
N HIS A 87 10.35 -7.35 -5.89
CA HIS A 87 11.28 -6.23 -5.76
C HIS A 87 11.55 -5.88 -4.29
N LEU A 88 10.50 -5.82 -3.45
CA LEU A 88 10.65 -5.59 -2.01
C LEU A 88 11.44 -6.72 -1.35
N ALA A 89 11.14 -7.98 -1.68
CA ALA A 89 11.88 -9.13 -1.18
C ALA A 89 13.37 -9.09 -1.57
N ALA A 90 13.69 -8.69 -2.81
CA ALA A 90 15.08 -8.53 -3.27
C ALA A 90 15.84 -7.43 -2.52
N LEU A 91 15.13 -6.42 -1.99
CA LEU A 91 15.68 -5.38 -1.12
C LEU A 91 15.77 -5.80 0.36
N GLY A 92 15.40 -7.04 0.70
CA GLY A 92 15.44 -7.57 2.06
C GLY A 92 14.23 -7.19 2.93
N TRP A 93 13.12 -6.78 2.32
CA TRP A 93 11.87 -6.58 3.05
C TRP A 93 11.26 -7.93 3.43
N GLU A 94 10.73 -8.00 4.65
CA GLU A 94 10.09 -9.21 5.17
C GLU A 94 8.57 -9.07 5.17
N ALA A 95 7.89 -10.15 4.78
CA ALA A 95 6.45 -10.27 4.97
C ALA A 95 6.15 -10.45 6.46
N ILE A 96 5.34 -9.55 7.02
CA ILE A 96 5.07 -9.52 8.47
C ILE A 96 3.72 -10.11 8.87
N GLU A 97 2.72 -10.08 7.98
CA GLU A 97 1.35 -10.47 8.29
C GLU A 97 0.52 -10.63 7.02
N ASP A 98 -0.24 -11.71 6.93
CA ASP A 98 -1.26 -11.89 5.90
C ASP A 98 -2.57 -11.20 6.28
N THR A 99 -3.15 -10.47 5.32
CA THR A 99 -4.47 -9.85 5.49
C THR A 99 -5.46 -10.45 4.52
N LEU A 100 -6.50 -11.11 5.05
CA LEU A 100 -7.60 -11.62 4.25
C LEU A 100 -8.73 -10.58 4.13
N VAL A 101 -9.20 -10.34 2.90
CA VAL A 101 -10.43 -9.59 2.66
C VAL A 101 -11.53 -10.59 2.33
N LEU A 102 -12.53 -10.67 3.21
CA LEU A 102 -13.65 -11.58 3.08
C LEU A 102 -14.84 -10.85 2.47
N VAL A 103 -15.49 -11.51 1.51
CA VAL A 103 -16.74 -11.04 0.92
C VAL A 103 -17.82 -12.08 1.11
N HIS A 104 -19.04 -11.61 1.36
CA HIS A 104 -20.23 -12.45 1.36
C HIS A 104 -20.99 -12.16 0.06
N THR A 105 -21.34 -13.22 -0.66
CA THR A 105 -22.08 -13.18 -1.92
C THR A 105 -23.43 -13.82 -1.75
#